data_AF-A0A1M6V1I9-F1
#
_entry.id   AF-A0A1M6V1I9-F1
#
_cell.length_a   1.000
_cell.length_b   1.000
_cell.length_c   1.000
_cell.angle_alpha   90.00
_cell.angle_beta   90.00
_cell.angle_gamma   90.00
#
_symmetry.space_group_name_H-M   'P 1'
#
loop_
_entity.id
_entity.type
_entity.pdbx_description
1 polymer ?
#
loop_
_entity_poly.entity_id
_entity_poly.type
_entity_poly.pdbx_seq_one_letter_code
_entity_poly.pdbx_strand_id
1 'polypeptide(L)'
;MIKGKKINIAGFIKKMNDNMIFSRIPYFCKELCYSTDNATSMNNTFSDNSQIGVVFTFSELVNTHFQGAMNAMCWHRNLVGDFKEIVSQLQLKENITEVSIEDLLALQLSEKGNLAREIILHDIQLLTDFGASPSLNLLKNYERDDEFDFISTDVYSFHVDRSPIGTDTFLCTYHGAASDIIPNDQVEQKILIPEIREKLKKLHDGPEAEFETFLKDNFFDLHYQPNPNAQPVNLGLGHLWRLAVDHPEQEVLPCVHRAPVEEGGEFRLLVIC
;
A
#
# COMPACT_ATOMS: atom_id res chain seq x y z
N MET A 1 8.61 -44.60 -14.23
CA MET A 1 8.76 -43.59 -15.31
C MET A 1 7.39 -43.10 -15.73
N ILE A 2 6.90 -42.01 -15.14
CA ILE A 2 5.58 -41.43 -15.46
C ILE A 2 5.85 -40.17 -16.29
N LYS A 3 5.27 -40.14 -17.49
CA LYS A 3 5.40 -39.07 -18.49
C LYS A 3 4.64 -37.82 -18.04
N GLY A 4 5.32 -36.67 -18.02
CA GLY A 4 4.72 -35.37 -17.71
C GLY A 4 3.75 -34.89 -18.79
N LYS A 5 2.56 -34.43 -18.38
CA LYS A 5 1.63 -33.66 -19.20
C LYS A 5 2.08 -32.19 -19.18
N LYS A 6 2.44 -31.64 -20.34
CA LYS A 6 2.56 -30.20 -20.56
C LYS A 6 1.17 -29.58 -20.49
N ILE A 7 0.98 -28.62 -19.60
CA ILE A 7 -0.22 -27.78 -19.55
C ILE A 7 -0.08 -26.73 -20.65
N ASN A 8 -1.06 -26.65 -21.55
CA ASN A 8 -1.10 -25.71 -22.67
C ASN A 8 -1.68 -24.37 -22.20
N ILE A 9 -0.80 -23.44 -21.83
CA ILE A 9 -1.11 -22.11 -21.29
C ILE A 9 -1.90 -21.26 -22.29
N ALA A 10 -1.70 -21.44 -23.60
CA ALA A 10 -2.41 -20.70 -24.64
C ALA A 10 -3.92 -21.06 -24.71
N GLY A 11 -4.29 -22.27 -24.31
CA GLY A 11 -5.69 -22.69 -24.23
C GLY A 11 -6.45 -22.12 -23.02
N PHE A 12 -5.72 -21.76 -21.96
CA PHE A 12 -6.30 -21.19 -20.74
C PHE A 12 -6.61 -19.69 -20.93
N ILE A 13 -5.71 -18.96 -21.59
CA ILE A 13 -5.89 -17.52 -21.91
C ILE A 13 -7.07 -17.30 -22.86
N LYS A 14 -7.26 -18.19 -23.86
CA LYS A 14 -8.41 -18.09 -24.77
C LYS A 14 -9.76 -18.28 -24.05
N LYS A 15 -9.79 -19.10 -22.99
CA LYS A 15 -11.01 -19.39 -22.22
C LYS A 15 -11.42 -18.25 -21.29
N MET A 16 -10.48 -17.38 -20.89
CA MET A 16 -10.77 -16.14 -20.15
C MET A 16 -11.37 -15.06 -21.06
N ASN A 17 -10.88 -14.93 -22.31
CA ASN A 17 -11.40 -13.92 -23.24
C ASN A 17 -12.80 -14.24 -23.78
N ASP A 18 -13.16 -15.52 -23.94
CA ASP A 18 -14.46 -15.91 -24.52
C ASP A 18 -15.64 -15.76 -23.52
N ASN A 19 -15.39 -15.44 -22.24
CA ASN A 19 -16.42 -15.26 -21.21
C ASN A 19 -16.75 -13.79 -20.87
N MET A 20 -16.12 -12.80 -21.51
CA MET A 20 -16.55 -11.39 -21.40
C MET A 20 -17.73 -11.10 -22.32
N ILE A 21 -18.90 -11.64 -21.96
CA ILE A 21 -20.19 -11.11 -22.44
C ILE A 21 -20.92 -10.55 -21.21
N PHE A 22 -20.48 -9.38 -20.74
CA PHE A 22 -21.36 -8.53 -19.93
C PHE A 22 -22.15 -7.63 -20.87
N SER A 23 -23.35 -8.11 -21.17
CA SER A 23 -24.42 -7.34 -21.78
C SER A 23 -24.77 -6.13 -20.91
N ARG A 24 -24.55 -4.93 -21.46
CA ARG A 24 -25.33 -3.69 -21.25
C ARG A 24 -26.00 -3.55 -19.87
N ILE A 25 -25.25 -3.03 -18.89
CA ILE A 25 -25.85 -2.25 -17.81
C ILE A 25 -25.93 -0.80 -18.33
N PRO A 26 -27.11 -0.18 -18.41
CA PRO A 26 -27.24 1.18 -18.92
C PRO A 26 -26.58 2.16 -17.96
N TYR A 27 -25.76 3.04 -18.53
CA TYR A 27 -25.20 4.25 -17.96
C TYR A 27 -26.11 4.89 -16.89
N PHE A 28 -25.67 4.81 -15.64
CA PHE A 28 -26.05 5.76 -14.59
C PHE A 28 -24.78 6.24 -13.87
N CYS A 29 -23.82 6.73 -14.66
CA CYS A 29 -22.70 7.53 -14.14
C CYS A 29 -23.20 8.96 -13.95
N LYS A 30 -24.04 9.16 -12.94
CA LYS A 30 -24.13 10.45 -12.25
C LYS A 30 -23.21 10.29 -11.06
N GLU A 31 -22.12 11.07 -11.07
CA GLU A 31 -21.28 11.40 -9.91
C GLU A 31 -21.80 10.77 -8.61
N LEU A 32 -21.21 9.64 -8.21
CA LEU A 32 -21.37 9.16 -6.84
C LEU A 32 -20.93 10.33 -5.95
N CYS A 33 -21.91 10.91 -5.27
CA CYS A 33 -21.91 12.27 -4.74
C CYS A 33 -20.61 12.64 -4.01
N TYR A 34 -19.73 13.40 -4.67
CA TYR A 34 -18.80 14.26 -3.98
C TYR A 34 -19.62 15.43 -3.42
N SER A 35 -19.74 15.53 -2.10
CA SER A 35 -20.30 16.73 -1.48
C SER A 35 -19.44 17.93 -1.88
N THR A 36 -19.98 18.79 -2.73
CA THR A 36 -19.41 20.10 -3.07
C THR A 36 -20.22 21.20 -2.38
N ASP A 37 -20.55 21.01 -1.09
CA ASP A 37 -21.16 22.07 -0.29
C ASP A 37 -20.11 22.73 0.62
N ASN A 38 -19.86 24.01 0.30
CA ASN A 38 -19.07 25.03 0.99
C ASN A 38 -17.54 24.95 0.89
N ALA A 39 -17.02 25.73 -0.06
CA ALA A 39 -15.68 26.29 -0.05
C ALA A 39 -15.49 27.25 1.15
N THR A 40 -15.35 26.68 2.34
CA THR A 40 -14.77 27.33 3.51
C THR A 40 -13.58 26.51 3.94
N SER A 41 -12.37 26.97 3.55
CA SER A 41 -11.07 26.58 4.12
C SER A 41 -11.00 25.13 4.60
N MET A 42 -10.97 24.16 3.67
CA MET A 42 -10.48 22.83 4.02
C MET A 42 -9.00 23.01 4.39
N ASN A 43 -8.73 23.14 5.69
CA ASN A 43 -7.37 23.01 6.22
C ASN A 43 -6.92 21.60 5.89
N ASN A 44 -6.21 21.47 4.78
CA ASN A 44 -5.66 20.22 4.33
C ASN A 44 -4.43 19.95 5.20
N THR A 45 -4.56 19.07 6.19
CA THR A 45 -3.52 18.79 7.21
C THR A 45 -2.15 18.47 6.60
N PHE A 46 -2.11 18.08 5.33
CA PHE A 46 -0.89 17.72 4.60
C PHE A 46 -0.23 18.86 3.82
N SER A 47 -0.90 20.00 3.61
CA SER A 47 -0.42 21.03 2.65
C SER A 47 0.89 21.71 3.04
N ASP A 48 1.26 21.67 4.32
CA ASP A 48 2.49 22.27 4.82
C ASP A 48 3.67 21.28 4.85
N ASN A 49 3.46 20.03 4.43
CA ASN A 49 4.52 19.02 4.37
C ASN A 49 5.11 18.91 2.96
N SER A 50 6.37 19.30 2.80
CA SER A 50 7.11 19.21 1.53
C SER A 50 7.26 17.79 0.97
N GLN A 51 7.07 16.76 1.79
CA GLN A 51 7.07 15.35 1.36
C GLN A 51 5.80 14.98 0.60
N ILE A 52 4.69 15.69 0.85
CA ILE A 52 3.35 15.30 0.43
C ILE A 52 2.81 16.26 -0.63
N GLY A 53 2.50 15.73 -1.81
CA GLY A 53 1.64 16.41 -2.77
C GLY A 53 0.18 16.02 -2.55
N VAL A 54 -0.74 16.99 -2.57
CA VAL A 54 -2.17 16.69 -2.43
C VAL A 54 -2.92 17.02 -3.71
N VAL A 55 -3.74 16.07 -4.15
CA VAL A 55 -4.55 16.13 -5.37
C VAL A 55 -5.98 15.67 -5.07
N PHE A 56 -6.91 15.96 -5.98
CA PHE A 56 -8.34 15.73 -5.75
C PHE A 56 -8.98 14.78 -6.75
N THR A 57 -8.20 14.28 -7.72
CA THR A 57 -8.64 13.28 -8.68
C THR A 57 -7.62 12.15 -8.85
N PHE A 58 -8.10 10.96 -9.24
CA PHE A 58 -7.22 9.85 -9.59
C PHE A 58 -6.27 10.19 -10.76
N SER A 59 -6.75 10.96 -11.74
CA SER A 59 -5.92 11.37 -12.87
C SER A 59 -4.74 12.23 -12.41
N GLU A 60 -4.94 13.18 -11.50
CA GLU A 60 -3.85 13.96 -10.92
C GLU A 60 -2.92 13.07 -10.07
N LEU A 61 -3.45 12.10 -9.32
CA LEU A 61 -2.67 11.17 -8.51
C LEU A 61 -1.63 10.43 -9.34
N VAL A 62 -2.03 9.90 -10.49
CA VAL A 62 -1.15 9.07 -11.33
C VAL A 62 -0.29 9.88 -12.31
N ASN A 63 -0.72 11.07 -12.72
CA ASN A 63 -0.01 11.87 -13.73
C ASN A 63 0.90 12.97 -13.13
N THR A 64 0.74 13.32 -11.86
CA THR A 64 1.66 14.26 -11.22
C THR A 64 3.00 13.57 -10.99
N HIS A 65 4.11 14.17 -11.38
CA HIS A 65 5.43 13.59 -11.09
C HIS A 65 5.88 13.94 -9.67
N PHE A 66 6.61 13.02 -9.04
CA PHE A 66 7.36 13.33 -7.84
C PHE A 66 8.47 14.33 -8.16
N GLN A 67 8.83 15.20 -7.20
CA GLN A 67 9.89 16.18 -7.39
C GLN A 67 10.51 16.62 -6.05
N GLY A 68 11.84 16.74 -6.01
CA GLY A 68 12.55 17.17 -4.80
C GLY A 68 12.27 16.25 -3.61
N ALA A 69 11.76 16.81 -2.52
CA ALA A 69 11.38 16.04 -1.33
C ALA A 69 10.01 15.34 -1.45
N MET A 70 9.19 15.70 -2.45
CA MET A 70 7.84 15.19 -2.61
C MET A 70 7.86 13.79 -3.20
N ASN A 71 7.75 12.77 -2.34
CA ASN A 71 7.76 11.35 -2.69
C ASN A 71 6.50 10.59 -2.23
N ALA A 72 5.48 11.31 -1.76
CA ALA A 72 4.15 10.79 -1.47
C ALA A 72 3.09 11.70 -2.12
N MET A 73 2.17 11.11 -2.89
CA MET A 73 1.00 11.80 -3.43
C MET A 73 -0.27 11.30 -2.73
N CYS A 74 -1.08 12.23 -2.23
CA CYS A 74 -2.34 11.96 -1.57
C CYS A 74 -3.50 12.37 -2.47
N TRP A 75 -4.32 11.42 -2.91
CA TRP A 75 -5.66 11.73 -3.35
C TRP A 75 -6.56 11.92 -2.13
N HIS A 76 -6.68 13.19 -1.73
CA HIS A 76 -7.44 13.58 -0.55
C HIS A 76 -8.93 13.60 -0.88
N ARG A 77 -9.70 12.83 -0.10
CA ARG A 77 -11.14 12.62 -0.33
C ARG A 77 -11.85 12.26 0.96
N ASN A 78 -13.14 12.60 1.02
CA ASN A 78 -14.04 12.22 2.10
C ASN A 78 -14.97 11.11 1.58
N LEU A 79 -14.77 9.89 2.05
CA LEU A 79 -15.55 8.74 1.59
C LEU A 79 -16.89 8.65 2.31
N VAL A 80 -17.94 8.29 1.56
CA VAL A 80 -19.27 7.98 2.10
C VAL A 80 -19.43 6.47 2.27
N GLY A 81 -20.38 6.06 3.12
CA GLY A 81 -20.69 4.65 3.35
C GLY A 81 -20.19 4.10 4.69
N ASP A 82 -20.46 2.82 4.93
CA ASP A 82 -20.10 2.11 6.16
C ASP A 82 -19.09 0.99 5.87
N PHE A 83 -17.80 1.34 5.92
CA PHE A 83 -16.70 0.38 5.74
C PHE A 83 -16.59 -0.61 6.92
N LYS A 84 -17.07 -0.23 8.10
CA LYS A 84 -17.10 -1.11 9.28
C LYS A 84 -18.09 -2.25 9.07
N GLU A 85 -19.22 -1.98 8.43
CA GLU A 85 -20.19 -3.03 8.06
C GLU A 85 -19.54 -4.11 7.20
N ILE A 86 -18.77 -3.72 6.18
CA ILE A 86 -18.02 -4.65 5.32
C ILE A 86 -17.07 -5.50 6.17
N VAL A 87 -16.24 -4.85 6.99
CA VAL A 87 -15.28 -5.54 7.87
C VAL A 87 -15.98 -6.53 8.81
N SER A 88 -17.15 -6.17 9.35
CA SER A 88 -17.89 -7.01 10.29
C SER A 88 -18.48 -8.29 9.66
N GLN A 89 -18.64 -8.32 8.34
CA GLN A 89 -19.20 -9.46 7.61
C GLN A 89 -18.13 -10.31 6.91
N LEU A 90 -16.93 -9.77 6.70
CA LEU A 90 -15.81 -10.53 6.15
C LEU A 90 -15.27 -11.53 7.18
N GLN A 91 -14.83 -12.69 6.69
CA GLN A 91 -14.21 -13.72 7.51
C GLN A 91 -12.70 -13.69 7.36
N LEU A 92 -12.01 -13.45 8.47
CA LEU A 92 -10.57 -13.59 8.55
C LEU A 92 -10.19 -15.09 8.64
N LYS A 93 -9.33 -15.55 7.73
CA LYS A 93 -8.86 -16.95 7.70
C LYS A 93 -7.56 -17.15 8.50
N GLU A 94 -6.63 -16.20 8.39
CA GLU A 94 -5.32 -16.21 9.08
C GLU A 94 -5.09 -14.86 9.78
N ASN A 95 -3.87 -14.32 9.79
CA ASN A 95 -3.65 -12.93 10.24
C ASN A 95 -3.96 -11.91 9.14
N ILE A 96 -3.87 -12.34 7.87
CA ILE A 96 -4.18 -11.55 6.67
C ILE A 96 -5.07 -12.41 5.79
N THR A 97 -6.08 -11.81 5.17
CA THR A 97 -6.94 -12.47 4.20
C THR A 97 -7.15 -11.53 3.03
N GLU A 98 -6.66 -11.93 1.86
CA GLU A 98 -7.03 -11.28 0.61
C GLU A 98 -8.52 -11.51 0.33
N VAL A 99 -9.23 -10.44 0.04
CA VAL A 99 -10.67 -10.39 -0.19
C VAL A 99 -10.89 -10.21 -1.69
N SER A 100 -11.51 -11.20 -2.32
CA SER A 100 -11.83 -11.14 -3.74
C SER A 100 -13.00 -10.18 -4.03
N ILE A 101 -13.11 -9.77 -5.30
CA ILE A 101 -14.28 -9.01 -5.78
C ILE A 101 -15.57 -9.82 -5.54
N GLU A 102 -15.52 -11.14 -5.76
CA GLU A 102 -16.65 -12.05 -5.53
C GLU A 102 -17.06 -12.09 -4.05
N ASP A 103 -16.09 -12.12 -3.13
CA ASP A 103 -16.35 -12.10 -1.69
C ASP A 103 -17.06 -10.79 -1.28
N LEU A 104 -16.61 -9.64 -1.79
CA LEU A 104 -17.27 -8.35 -1.56
C LEU A 104 -18.70 -8.31 -2.11
N LEU A 105 -18.91 -8.82 -3.32
CA LEU A 105 -20.23 -8.83 -3.97
C LEU A 105 -21.22 -9.77 -3.28
N ALA A 106 -20.74 -10.83 -2.62
CA ALA A 106 -21.57 -11.77 -1.88
C ALA A 106 -22.14 -11.19 -0.57
N LEU A 107 -21.53 -10.13 -0.02
CA LEU A 107 -21.96 -9.50 1.23
C LEU A 107 -23.40 -8.97 1.14
N GLN A 108 -24.18 -9.20 2.20
CA GLN A 108 -25.53 -8.69 2.34
C GLN A 108 -25.47 -7.39 3.15
N LEU A 109 -25.36 -6.27 2.44
CA LEU A 109 -25.06 -4.97 3.03
C LEU A 109 -26.29 -4.05 3.05
N SER A 110 -26.33 -3.16 4.03
CA SER A 110 -27.22 -2.00 4.05
C SER A 110 -26.94 -1.06 2.88
N GLU A 111 -27.77 -0.03 2.69
CA GLU A 111 -27.51 1.02 1.70
C GLU A 111 -26.14 1.68 1.89
N LYS A 112 -25.74 1.95 3.14
CA LYS A 112 -24.43 2.55 3.45
C LYS A 112 -23.28 1.57 3.21
N GLY A 113 -23.44 0.29 3.51
CA GLY A 113 -22.45 -0.72 3.20
C GLY A 113 -22.30 -0.90 1.68
N ASN A 114 -23.39 -0.82 0.91
CA ASN A 114 -23.34 -0.86 -0.55
C ASN A 114 -22.54 0.32 -1.14
N LEU A 115 -22.71 1.54 -0.61
CA LEU A 115 -21.90 2.69 -1.02
C LEU A 115 -20.40 2.46 -0.74
N ALA A 116 -20.05 1.92 0.44
CA ALA A 116 -18.67 1.59 0.77
C ALA A 116 -18.09 0.52 -0.18
N ARG A 117 -18.88 -0.49 -0.53
CA ARG A 117 -18.49 -1.55 -1.48
C ARG A 117 -18.25 -0.98 -2.87
N GLU A 118 -19.14 -0.12 -3.35
CA GLU A 118 -19.00 0.52 -4.67
C GLU A 118 -17.72 1.36 -4.76
N ILE A 119 -17.36 2.09 -3.70
CA ILE A 119 -16.10 2.84 -3.63
C ILE A 119 -14.89 1.91 -3.75
N ILE A 120 -14.84 0.82 -2.96
CA ILE A 120 -13.72 -0.13 -3.01
C ILE A 120 -13.59 -0.75 -4.41
N LEU A 121 -14.70 -1.20 -4.99
CA LEU A 121 -14.69 -1.80 -6.33
C LEU A 121 -14.23 -0.81 -7.40
N HIS A 122 -14.66 0.45 -7.29
CA HIS A 122 -14.23 1.51 -8.19
C HIS A 122 -12.74 1.81 -8.07
N ASP A 123 -12.19 1.88 -6.85
CA ASP A 123 -10.76 2.12 -6.64
C ASP A 123 -9.91 0.96 -7.17
N ILE A 124 -10.33 -0.29 -6.93
CA ILE A 124 -9.69 -1.48 -7.51
C ILE A 124 -9.71 -1.40 -9.04
N GLN A 125 -10.84 -1.02 -9.64
CA GLN A 125 -10.95 -0.88 -11.10
C GLN A 125 -10.02 0.21 -11.64
N LEU A 126 -9.98 1.39 -11.00
CA LEU A 126 -9.10 2.49 -11.40
C LEU A 126 -7.61 2.09 -11.36
N LEU A 127 -7.18 1.42 -10.28
CA LEU A 127 -5.81 0.93 -10.14
C LEU A 127 -5.49 -0.16 -11.16
N THR A 128 -6.42 -1.08 -11.41
CA THR A 128 -6.28 -2.14 -12.42
C THR A 128 -6.18 -1.56 -13.83
N ASP A 129 -7.03 -0.60 -14.18
CA ASP A 129 -7.04 0.07 -15.49
C ASP A 129 -5.78 0.91 -15.72
N PHE A 130 -5.19 1.43 -14.64
CA PHE A 130 -3.89 2.10 -14.67
C PHE A 130 -2.73 1.11 -14.91
N GLY A 131 -2.94 -0.19 -14.67
CA GLY A 131 -1.91 -1.23 -14.81
C GLY A 131 -1.24 -1.64 -13.50
N ALA A 132 -1.76 -1.20 -12.35
CA ALA A 132 -1.34 -1.70 -11.05
C ALA A 132 -1.98 -3.07 -10.74
N SER A 133 -1.56 -3.72 -9.66
CA SER A 133 -2.06 -5.03 -9.22
C SER A 133 -2.70 -4.95 -7.83
N PRO A 134 -3.86 -4.27 -7.68
CA PRO A 134 -4.46 -4.05 -6.37
C PRO A 134 -4.92 -5.33 -5.69
N SER A 135 -4.55 -5.47 -4.42
CA SER A 135 -5.04 -6.50 -3.51
C SER A 135 -5.77 -5.85 -2.35
N LEU A 136 -7.03 -6.24 -2.13
CA LEU A 136 -7.80 -5.83 -0.96
C LEU A 136 -7.58 -6.83 0.16
N ASN A 137 -7.13 -6.36 1.31
CA ASN A 137 -6.76 -7.19 2.43
C ASN A 137 -7.58 -6.84 3.67
N LEU A 138 -8.10 -7.86 4.33
CA LEU A 138 -8.56 -7.82 5.71
C LEU A 138 -7.41 -8.28 6.61
N LEU A 139 -6.93 -7.42 7.49
CA LEU A 139 -5.77 -7.68 8.34
C LEU A 139 -6.13 -7.60 9.81
N LYS A 140 -5.55 -8.52 10.58
CA LYS A 140 -5.50 -8.48 12.04
C LYS A 140 -4.15 -7.97 12.53
N ASN A 141 -3.06 -8.47 11.94
CA ASN A 141 -1.69 -8.03 12.16
C ASN A 141 -0.77 -8.66 11.09
N TYR A 142 0.45 -8.15 11.00
CA TYR A 142 1.54 -8.80 10.30
C TYR A 142 2.35 -9.67 11.26
N GLU A 143 3.01 -10.67 10.71
CA GLU A 143 4.03 -11.42 11.45
C GLU A 143 5.17 -10.49 11.86
N ARG A 144 5.69 -10.67 13.07
CA ARG A 144 6.82 -9.91 13.60
C ARG A 144 8.09 -10.64 13.26
N ASP A 145 9.10 -9.87 12.89
CA ASP A 145 10.46 -10.39 12.78
C ASP A 145 11.10 -10.38 14.18
N ASP A 146 11.31 -11.58 14.72
CA ASP A 146 12.02 -11.84 15.97
C ASP A 146 13.32 -12.63 15.77
N GLU A 147 13.82 -12.71 14.52
CA GLU A 147 15.05 -13.45 14.20
C GLU A 147 16.28 -12.80 14.83
N PHE A 148 16.34 -11.46 14.81
CA PHE A 148 17.46 -10.69 15.34
C PHE A 148 17.03 -9.66 16.38
N ASP A 149 17.83 -9.55 17.46
CA ASP A 149 17.57 -8.60 18.55
C ASP A 149 17.98 -7.15 18.26
N PHE A 150 18.63 -6.91 17.11
CA PHE A 150 19.32 -5.65 16.80
C PHE A 150 18.86 -4.98 15.51
N ILE A 151 18.13 -5.70 14.67
CA ILE A 151 17.51 -5.21 13.46
C ILE A 151 16.22 -5.99 13.26
N SER A 152 15.18 -5.28 12.84
CA SER A 152 13.92 -5.89 12.42
C SER A 152 13.66 -5.43 10.99
N THR A 153 13.33 -6.40 10.16
CA THR A 153 12.99 -6.24 8.74
C THR A 153 11.51 -6.47 8.44
N ASP A 154 10.65 -6.50 9.48
CA ASP A 154 9.21 -6.57 9.28
C ASP A 154 8.60 -5.22 8.87
N VAL A 155 7.33 -5.23 8.44
CA VAL A 155 6.64 -4.05 7.94
C VAL A 155 6.30 -3.00 9.02
N TYR A 156 6.45 -3.32 10.31
CA TYR A 156 6.28 -2.34 11.39
C TYR A 156 7.53 -1.48 11.57
N SER A 157 8.68 -1.97 11.11
CA SER A 157 9.90 -1.18 10.92
C SER A 157 9.67 -0.13 9.83
N PHE A 158 10.20 1.08 9.98
CA PHE A 158 10.22 2.03 8.88
C PHE A 158 11.08 1.46 7.75
N HIS A 159 10.49 1.37 6.56
CA HIS A 159 11.12 0.76 5.40
C HIS A 159 10.78 1.51 4.12
N VAL A 160 11.45 1.14 3.05
CA VAL A 160 11.12 1.55 1.69
C VAL A 160 10.84 0.31 0.87
N ASP A 161 9.87 0.41 -0.04
CA ASP A 161 9.62 -0.64 -1.02
C ASP A 161 10.66 -0.53 -2.14
N ARG A 162 11.06 -1.67 -2.70
CA ARG A 162 11.94 -1.75 -3.86
C ARG A 162 11.25 -2.53 -4.95
N SER A 163 11.31 -2.00 -6.18
CA SER A 163 10.79 -2.69 -7.35
C SER A 163 11.86 -2.81 -8.43
N PRO A 164 11.95 -3.93 -9.16
CA PRO A 164 12.81 -4.05 -10.34
C PRO A 164 12.20 -3.40 -11.60
N ILE A 165 10.94 -2.95 -11.53
CA ILE A 165 10.23 -2.26 -12.61
C ILE A 165 9.75 -0.89 -12.14
N GLY A 166 9.65 0.08 -13.05
CA GLY A 166 9.12 1.41 -12.76
C GLY A 166 7.65 1.34 -12.36
N THR A 167 7.40 1.30 -11.04
CA THR A 167 6.08 1.31 -10.41
C THR A 167 6.15 2.12 -9.13
N ASP A 168 5.00 2.47 -8.59
CA ASP A 168 4.87 3.08 -7.27
C ASP A 168 4.01 2.18 -6.38
N THR A 169 4.16 2.30 -5.07
CA THR A 169 3.27 1.63 -4.11
C THR A 169 1.98 2.44 -4.00
N PHE A 170 0.83 1.79 -4.17
CA PHE A 170 -0.47 2.42 -3.93
C PHE A 170 -1.11 1.85 -2.69
N LEU A 171 -1.67 2.68 -1.81
CA LEU A 171 -2.38 2.18 -0.64
C LEU A 171 -3.54 3.08 -0.18
N CYS A 172 -4.63 2.47 0.28
CA CYS A 172 -5.75 3.18 0.92
C CYS A 172 -6.32 2.33 2.06
N THR A 173 -6.31 2.88 3.27
CA THR A 173 -6.95 2.23 4.43
C THR A 173 -8.40 2.70 4.51
N TYR A 174 -9.36 1.79 4.36
CA TYR A 174 -10.80 2.08 4.43
C TYR A 174 -11.35 1.98 5.85
N HIS A 175 -10.76 1.12 6.68
CA HIS A 175 -11.15 0.90 8.07
C HIS A 175 -9.94 0.39 8.89
N GLY A 176 -9.94 0.67 10.20
CA GLY A 176 -8.86 0.28 11.13
C GLY A 176 -7.73 1.32 11.20
N ALA A 177 -6.55 0.90 11.65
CA ALA A 177 -5.39 1.79 11.75
C ALA A 177 -4.75 2.05 10.37
N ALA A 178 -4.31 3.28 10.12
CA ALA A 178 -3.64 3.67 8.87
C ALA A 178 -2.12 3.74 9.03
N SER A 179 -1.40 3.40 7.96
CA SER A 179 0.07 3.47 7.89
C SER A 179 0.62 4.88 8.17
N ASP A 180 1.90 4.94 8.53
CA ASP A 180 2.65 6.20 8.68
C ASP A 180 3.71 6.33 7.59
N ILE A 181 4.00 7.56 7.18
CA ILE A 181 5.21 7.94 6.42
C ILE A 181 6.11 8.82 7.26
N ILE A 182 7.38 8.93 6.90
CA ILE A 182 8.34 9.80 7.57
C ILE A 182 9.28 10.45 6.53
N PRO A 183 9.64 11.74 6.67
CA PRO A 183 10.57 12.40 5.76
C PRO A 183 11.97 11.74 5.76
N ASN A 184 12.59 11.63 4.59
CA ASN A 184 13.90 10.99 4.42
C ASN A 184 15.02 11.68 5.23
N ASP A 185 14.92 12.98 5.51
CA ASP A 185 15.88 13.74 6.32
C ASP A 185 15.71 13.54 7.83
N GLN A 186 14.66 12.82 8.26
CA GLN A 186 14.36 12.51 9.65
C GLN A 186 14.65 11.05 10.03
N VAL A 187 15.28 10.30 9.13
CA VAL A 187 15.64 8.90 9.36
C VAL A 187 17.09 8.63 8.98
N GLU A 188 17.66 7.61 9.59
CA GLU A 188 18.95 7.03 9.22
C GLU A 188 18.76 5.57 8.81
N GLN A 189 19.39 5.16 7.71
CA GLN A 189 19.33 3.77 7.25
C GLN A 189 20.04 2.87 8.26
N LYS A 190 19.38 1.81 8.74
CA LYS A 190 19.87 0.98 9.86
C LYS A 190 21.25 0.36 9.59
N ILE A 191 21.53 -0.01 8.34
CA ILE A 191 22.83 -0.60 7.95
C ILE A 191 24.02 0.37 8.01
N LEU A 192 23.77 1.67 8.19
CA LEU A 192 24.79 2.70 8.37
C LEU A 192 25.12 2.93 9.85
N ILE A 193 24.24 2.49 10.76
CA ILE A 193 24.45 2.61 12.21
C ILE A 193 25.60 1.69 12.62
N PRO A 194 26.67 2.21 13.26
CA PRO A 194 27.88 1.43 13.53
C PRO A 194 27.64 0.13 14.30
N GLU A 195 26.81 0.15 15.35
CA GLU A 195 26.56 -1.07 16.14
C GLU A 195 25.82 -2.14 15.33
N ILE A 196 24.87 -1.73 14.48
CA ILE A 196 24.12 -2.65 13.60
C ILE A 196 25.04 -3.19 12.52
N ARG A 197 25.81 -2.33 11.84
CA ARG A 197 26.72 -2.72 10.76
C ARG A 197 27.76 -3.73 11.21
N GLU A 198 28.33 -3.56 12.41
CA GLU A 198 29.28 -4.52 12.99
C GLU A 198 28.64 -5.88 13.32
N LYS A 199 27.37 -5.90 13.76
CA LYS A 199 26.62 -7.15 13.95
C LYS A 199 26.34 -7.84 12.60
N LEU A 200 25.95 -7.08 11.58
CA LEU A 200 25.70 -7.61 10.23
C LEU A 200 26.97 -8.18 9.57
N LYS A 201 28.13 -7.53 9.75
CA LYS A 201 29.42 -8.07 9.27
C LYS A 201 29.77 -9.42 9.91
N LYS A 202 29.49 -9.58 11.20
CA LYS A 202 29.67 -10.86 11.90
C LYS A 202 28.69 -11.92 11.41
N LEU A 203 27.48 -11.53 11.04
CA LEU A 203 26.47 -12.43 10.49
C LEU A 203 26.85 -12.91 9.08
N HIS A 204 27.41 -12.04 8.25
CA HIS A 204 27.90 -12.38 6.91
C HIS A 204 29.03 -13.41 6.94
N ASP A 205 30.02 -13.23 7.83
CA ASP A 205 31.20 -14.11 7.98
C ASP A 205 31.91 -14.46 6.65
N GLY A 206 31.81 -13.56 5.66
CA GLY A 206 32.30 -13.73 4.31
C GLY A 206 33.23 -12.59 3.85
N PRO A 207 33.67 -12.60 2.58
CA PRO A 207 34.52 -11.55 2.03
C PRO A 207 33.84 -10.18 2.08
N GLU A 208 34.61 -9.13 2.41
CA GLU A 208 34.11 -7.74 2.45
C GLU A 208 33.50 -7.31 1.11
N ALA A 209 34.05 -7.80 -0.01
CA ALA A 209 33.55 -7.48 -1.35
C ALA A 209 32.12 -7.97 -1.62
N GLU A 210 31.62 -8.92 -0.83
CA GLU A 210 30.27 -9.49 -0.95
C GLU A 210 29.29 -8.89 0.06
N PHE A 211 29.76 -8.06 1.00
CA PHE A 211 28.95 -7.57 2.12
C PHE A 211 27.75 -6.74 1.66
N GLU A 212 27.92 -5.83 0.71
CA GLU A 212 26.81 -5.00 0.20
C GLU A 212 25.75 -5.83 -0.54
N THR A 213 26.16 -6.92 -1.20
CA THR A 213 25.22 -7.86 -1.83
C THR A 213 24.46 -8.63 -0.76
N PHE A 214 25.14 -9.11 0.29
CA PHE A 214 24.50 -9.75 1.44
C PHE A 214 23.44 -8.85 2.09
N LEU A 215 23.72 -7.55 2.25
CA LEU A 215 22.74 -6.61 2.81
C LEU A 215 21.47 -6.50 1.96
N LYS A 216 21.62 -6.51 0.62
CA LYS A 216 20.50 -6.44 -0.34
C LYS A 216 19.72 -7.73 -0.43
N ASP A 217 20.41 -8.86 -0.51
CA ASP A 217 19.79 -10.19 -0.64
C ASP A 217 18.95 -10.56 0.59
N ASN A 218 19.28 -9.98 1.75
CA ASN A 218 18.54 -10.14 3.01
C ASN A 218 17.69 -8.90 3.37
N PHE A 219 17.52 -7.95 2.44
CA PHE A 219 16.69 -6.74 2.60
C PHE A 219 17.05 -5.80 3.76
N PHE A 220 18.19 -6.01 4.42
CA PHE A 220 18.61 -5.16 5.55
C PHE A 220 18.76 -3.69 5.14
N ASP A 221 19.12 -3.43 3.89
CA ASP A 221 19.30 -2.10 3.34
C ASP A 221 17.99 -1.33 3.13
N LEU A 222 16.82 -1.95 3.29
CA LEU A 222 15.54 -1.28 3.10
C LEU A 222 14.99 -0.61 4.37
N HIS A 223 15.64 -0.83 5.53
CA HIS A 223 15.10 -0.41 6.83
C HIS A 223 15.79 0.81 7.43
N TYR A 224 14.98 1.62 8.10
CA TYR A 224 15.36 2.93 8.62
C TYR A 224 15.00 3.05 10.10
N GLN A 225 15.81 3.83 10.82
CA GLN A 225 15.56 4.24 12.19
C GLN A 225 15.22 5.72 12.23
N PRO A 226 14.08 6.12 12.84
CA PRO A 226 13.76 7.52 13.07
C PRO A 226 14.77 8.22 13.98
N ASN A 227 15.09 9.47 13.63
CA ASN A 227 15.82 10.37 14.51
C ASN A 227 15.00 10.67 15.78
N PRO A 228 15.63 11.07 16.91
CA PRO A 228 14.91 11.28 18.18
C PRO A 228 13.74 12.28 18.13
N ASN A 229 13.76 13.24 17.20
CA ASN A 229 12.73 14.27 17.05
C ASN A 229 11.90 14.09 15.77
N ALA A 230 12.00 12.92 15.11
CA ALA A 230 11.26 12.67 13.88
C ALA A 230 9.75 12.78 14.11
N GLN A 231 9.05 13.28 13.09
CA GLN A 231 7.62 13.54 13.08
C GLN A 231 6.99 12.72 11.95
N PRO A 232 6.65 11.44 12.21
CA PRO A 232 5.87 10.66 11.25
C PRO A 232 4.52 11.32 10.97
N VAL A 233 4.03 11.15 9.75
CA VAL A 233 2.71 11.60 9.33
C VAL A 233 1.83 10.37 9.10
N ASN A 234 0.70 10.32 9.79
CA ASN A 234 -0.30 9.29 9.58
C ASN A 234 -1.04 9.53 8.26
N LEU A 235 -1.21 8.47 7.47
CA LEU A 235 -1.82 8.55 6.13
C LEU A 235 -3.35 8.73 6.16
N GLY A 236 -3.97 8.56 7.33
CA GLY A 236 -5.40 8.74 7.51
C GLY A 236 -6.25 7.67 6.81
N LEU A 237 -7.57 7.81 6.93
CA LEU A 237 -8.54 6.88 6.36
C LEU A 237 -9.14 7.43 5.07
N GLY A 238 -9.37 6.52 4.13
CA GLY A 238 -10.07 6.80 2.88
C GLY A 238 -9.28 7.63 1.88
N HIS A 239 -8.03 8.00 2.15
CA HIS A 239 -7.16 8.63 1.17
C HIS A 239 -6.40 7.57 0.36
N LEU A 240 -6.40 7.70 -0.97
CA LEU A 240 -5.56 6.85 -1.82
C LEU A 240 -4.20 7.50 -2.01
N TRP A 241 -3.17 6.81 -1.56
CA TRP A 241 -1.79 7.26 -1.61
C TRP A 241 -1.03 6.57 -2.73
N ARG A 242 -0.12 7.31 -3.35
CA ARG A 242 0.92 6.79 -4.24
C ARG A 242 2.28 7.17 -3.67
N LEU A 243 3.11 6.18 -3.36
CA LEU A 243 4.39 6.34 -2.68
C LEU A 243 5.53 5.92 -3.61
N ALA A 244 6.58 6.75 -3.69
CA ALA A 244 7.74 6.43 -4.50
C ALA A 244 8.50 5.22 -3.92
N VAL A 245 8.92 4.30 -4.80
CA VAL A 245 9.72 3.12 -4.44
C VAL A 245 11.19 3.32 -4.81
N ASP A 246 12.06 2.49 -4.24
CA ASP A 246 13.46 2.38 -4.62
C ASP A 246 13.55 1.72 -6.00
N HIS A 247 13.82 2.54 -7.02
CA HIS A 247 13.97 2.12 -8.41
C HIS A 247 14.98 3.04 -9.12
N PRO A 248 15.86 2.50 -10.00
CA PRO A 248 16.90 3.30 -10.66
C PRO A 248 16.41 4.49 -11.50
N GLU A 249 15.18 4.44 -12.02
CA GLU A 249 14.59 5.51 -12.83
C GLU A 249 13.81 6.54 -11.99
N GLN A 250 13.69 6.35 -10.67
CA GLN A 250 12.99 7.30 -9.81
C GLN A 250 13.87 8.54 -9.55
N GLU A 251 13.30 9.73 -9.69
CA GLU A 251 14.04 11.01 -9.57
C GLU A 251 14.04 11.57 -8.14
N VAL A 252 13.26 10.97 -7.25
CA VAL A 252 13.17 11.31 -5.82
C VAL A 252 13.64 10.15 -4.96
N LEU A 253 13.96 10.42 -3.69
CA LEU A 253 14.21 9.36 -2.72
C LEU A 253 12.93 8.54 -2.50
N PRO A 254 13.04 7.23 -2.23
CA PRO A 254 11.90 6.39 -1.93
C PRO A 254 11.21 6.84 -0.64
N CYS A 255 9.88 6.67 -0.59
CA CYS A 255 9.08 7.06 0.56
C CYS A 255 9.27 6.07 1.71
N VAL A 256 9.78 6.59 2.84
CA VAL A 256 9.96 5.79 4.06
C VAL A 256 8.64 5.70 4.79
N HIS A 257 8.16 4.48 5.03
CA HIS A 257 6.83 4.23 5.57
C HIS A 257 6.80 2.96 6.43
N ARG A 258 5.67 2.73 7.12
CA ARG A 258 5.46 1.51 7.91
C ARG A 258 3.98 1.16 8.05
N ALA A 259 3.72 -0.11 8.34
CA ALA A 259 2.42 -0.54 8.86
C ALA A 259 2.16 0.04 10.27
N PRO A 260 0.91 0.37 10.61
CA PRO A 260 0.55 0.79 11.95
C PRO A 260 0.49 -0.41 12.89
N VAL A 261 0.70 -0.20 14.19
CA VAL A 261 0.34 -1.20 15.18
C VAL A 261 -1.18 -1.21 15.31
N GLU A 262 -1.80 -2.34 15.00
CA GLU A 262 -3.26 -2.49 15.07
C GLU A 262 -3.76 -2.43 16.52
N GLU A 263 -4.89 -1.74 16.74
CA GLU A 263 -5.53 -1.69 18.05
C GLU A 263 -6.19 -3.03 18.39
N GLY A 264 -6.09 -3.45 19.65
CA GLY A 264 -6.47 -4.79 20.10
C GLY A 264 -7.91 -5.18 19.75
N GLY A 265 -8.06 -5.94 18.66
CA GLY A 265 -9.33 -6.52 18.21
C GLY A 265 -9.98 -5.85 17.00
N GLU A 266 -9.44 -4.73 16.50
CA GLU A 266 -9.95 -4.11 15.27
C GLU A 266 -9.24 -4.66 14.04
N PHE A 267 -10.01 -5.02 13.01
CA PHE A 267 -9.44 -5.39 11.72
C PHE A 267 -9.22 -4.16 10.87
N ARG A 268 -8.14 -4.21 10.08
CA ARG A 268 -7.81 -3.22 9.07
C ARG A 268 -8.32 -3.70 7.70
N LEU A 269 -8.97 -2.82 6.96
CA LEU A 269 -9.34 -3.04 5.57
C LEU A 269 -8.51 -2.11 4.68
N LEU A 270 -7.64 -2.68 3.86
CA LEU A 270 -6.62 -1.97 3.10
C LEU A 270 -6.60 -2.47 1.66
N VAL A 271 -6.65 -1.57 0.68
CA VAL A 271 -6.14 -1.91 -0.67
C VAL A 271 -4.67 -1.51 -0.74
N ILE A 272 -3.84 -2.37 -1.33
CA ILE A 272 -2.42 -2.13 -1.58
C ILE A 272 -2.00 -2.74 -2.93
N CYS A 273 -1.04 -2.11 -3.63
CA CYS A 273 -0.43 -2.58 -4.88
C CYS A 273 1.08 -2.62 -4.74
#